data_AF-A0A3D0WWS9-F1
#
_entry.id   AF-A0A3D0WWS9-F1
#
_cell.length_a   1.000
_cell.length_b   1.000
_cell.length_c   1.000
_cell.angle_alpha   90.00
_cell.angle_beta   90.00
_cell.angle_gamma   90.00
#
_symmetry.space_group_name_H-M   'P 1'
#
loop_
_entity.id
_entity.type
_entity.pdbx_description
1 polymer ?
#
loop_
_entity_poly.entity_id
_entity_poly.type
_entity_poly.pdbx_seq_one_letter_code
_entity_poly.pdbx_strand_id
1 'polypeptide(L)'
;AVKIFGNGDKDTYCCYVGVSGAYAQKNPELAEKLTAAWAEAGNWVEQHPDEAAKMAVDKKYISSGDEIANSKLLGDYKFVSDKKKAKTDFTSTLQAMKTQGILDPATDVDKMVQSVFIG
;
A
#
# COMPACT_ATOMS: atom_id res chain seq x y z
N ALA A 1 -21.66 -11.10 1.51
CA ALA A 1 -21.34 -11.01 0.06
C ALA A 1 -20.00 -11.70 -0.17
N VAL A 2 -19.81 -12.37 -1.31
CA VAL A 2 -18.49 -12.92 -1.67
C VAL A 2 -17.55 -11.73 -1.88
N LYS A 3 -16.45 -11.66 -1.12
CA LYS A 3 -15.43 -10.62 -1.33
C LYS A 3 -14.74 -10.91 -2.66
N ILE A 4 -14.84 -9.97 -3.60
CA ILE A 4 -14.23 -10.06 -4.92
C ILE A 4 -12.95 -9.23 -4.88
N PHE A 5 -11.83 -9.80 -5.36
CA PHE A 5 -10.61 -9.02 -5.52
C PHE A 5 -10.90 -7.81 -6.43
N GLY A 6 -10.52 -6.60 -5.98
CA GLY A 6 -10.76 -5.36 -6.70
C GLY A 6 -12.13 -4.69 -6.47
N ASN A 7 -13.02 -5.30 -5.67
CA ASN A 7 -14.28 -4.67 -5.22
C ASN A 7 -14.30 -4.55 -3.68
N GLY A 8 -13.24 -3.95 -3.15
CA GLY A 8 -13.06 -3.74 -1.72
C GLY A 8 -13.98 -2.65 -1.17
N ASP A 9 -14.31 -2.74 0.11
CA ASP A 9 -14.99 -1.66 0.84
C ASP A 9 -14.08 -0.41 0.90
N LYS A 10 -14.66 0.76 1.22
CA LYS A 10 -13.97 2.06 1.29
C LYS A 10 -12.75 2.09 2.22
N ASP A 11 -12.64 1.12 3.13
CA ASP A 11 -11.57 0.99 4.12
C ASP A 11 -10.49 -0.05 3.74
N THR A 12 -10.41 -0.48 2.48
CA THR A 12 -9.37 -1.41 2.01
C THR A 12 -8.13 -0.68 1.50
N TYR A 13 -6.95 -1.32 1.55
CA TYR A 13 -5.74 -0.73 0.98
C TYR A 13 -5.72 -0.98 -0.53
N CYS A 14 -5.67 0.09 -1.32
CA CYS A 14 -5.51 -0.02 -2.76
C CYS A 14 -4.06 -0.29 -3.19
N CYS A 15 -3.08 0.10 -2.36
CA CYS A 15 -1.66 0.08 -2.68
C CYS A 15 -0.82 -0.34 -1.48
N TYR A 16 0.33 -0.98 -1.76
CA TYR A 16 1.34 -1.38 -0.79
C TYR A 16 2.73 -0.98 -1.30
N VAL A 17 3.64 -0.65 -0.39
CA VAL A 17 5.05 -0.44 -0.72
C VAL A 17 5.82 -1.71 -0.37
N GLY A 18 6.58 -2.23 -1.32
CA GLY A 18 7.37 -3.44 -1.16
C GLY A 18 8.86 -3.20 -1.35
N VAL A 19 9.67 -3.94 -0.59
CA VAL A 19 11.12 -4.06 -0.79
C VAL A 19 11.42 -5.49 -1.24
N SER A 20 12.40 -5.67 -2.13
CA SER A 20 12.82 -7.01 -2.55
C SER A 20 13.22 -7.86 -1.34
N GLY A 21 12.69 -9.08 -1.25
CA GLY A 21 13.04 -10.01 -0.17
C GLY A 21 14.54 -10.30 -0.11
N ALA A 22 15.21 -10.43 -1.26
CA ALA A 22 16.67 -10.62 -1.31
C ALA A 22 17.44 -9.39 -0.80
N TYR A 23 16.94 -8.18 -1.05
CA TYR A 23 17.54 -6.96 -0.52
C TYR A 23 17.35 -6.86 0.98
N ALA A 24 16.13 -7.12 1.48
CA ALA A 24 15.82 -7.02 2.89
C ALA A 24 16.56 -8.07 3.73
N GLN A 25 16.74 -9.28 3.21
CA GLN A 25 17.56 -10.32 3.85
C GLN A 25 19.03 -9.92 3.95
N LYS A 26 19.57 -9.27 2.90
CA LYS A 26 20.96 -8.80 2.89
C LYS A 26 21.17 -7.54 3.72
N ASN A 27 20.14 -6.70 3.86
CA ASN A 27 20.23 -5.38 4.49
C ASN A 27 19.03 -5.13 5.44
N PRO A 28 18.89 -5.92 6.52
CA PRO A 28 17.69 -5.86 7.37
C PRO A 28 17.48 -4.48 8.00
N GLU A 29 18.55 -3.85 8.52
CA GLU A 29 18.46 -2.52 9.12
C GLU A 29 18.07 -1.43 8.10
N LEU A 30 18.52 -1.54 6.85
CA LEU A 30 18.14 -0.58 5.81
C LEU A 30 16.69 -0.79 5.38
N ALA A 31 16.22 -2.03 5.29
CA ALA A 31 14.82 -2.33 5.01
C ALA A 31 13.88 -1.80 6.10
N GLU A 32 14.27 -1.92 7.37
CA GLU A 32 13.55 -1.33 8.50
C GLU A 32 13.50 0.20 8.40
N LYS A 33 14.65 0.86 8.18
CA LYS A 33 14.73 2.31 8.02
C LYS A 33 13.90 2.83 6.84
N LEU A 34 13.94 2.12 5.70
CA LEU A 34 13.11 2.46 4.54
C LEU A 34 11.62 2.34 4.87
N THR A 35 11.22 1.28 5.58
CA THR A 35 9.83 1.08 6.01
C THR A 35 9.38 2.21 6.95
N ALA A 36 10.21 2.60 7.91
CA ALA A 36 9.94 3.71 8.81
C ALA A 36 9.82 5.06 8.06
N ALA A 37 10.73 5.33 7.13
CA ALA A 37 10.70 6.53 6.31
C ALA A 37 9.42 6.63 5.45
N TRP A 38 8.97 5.51 4.87
CA TRP A 38 7.70 5.46 4.13
C TRP A 38 6.48 5.69 5.03
N ALA A 39 6.49 5.14 6.25
CA ALA A 39 5.43 5.38 7.22
C ALA A 39 5.36 6.87 7.64
N GLU A 40 6.52 7.48 7.89
CA GLU A 40 6.63 8.91 8.21
C GLU A 40 6.14 9.79 7.05
N ALA A 41 6.58 9.50 5.82
CA ALA A 41 6.13 10.21 4.63
C ALA A 41 4.62 10.08 4.41
N GLY A 42 4.05 8.87 4.56
CA GLY A 42 2.62 8.65 4.45
C GLY A 42 1.82 9.46 5.47
N ASN A 43 2.25 9.46 6.74
CA ASN A 43 1.62 10.25 7.78
C ASN A 43 1.71 11.76 7.52
N TRP A 44 2.83 12.24 6.96
CA TRP A 44 2.97 13.64 6.55
C TRP A 44 2.00 13.99 5.42
N VAL A 45 1.87 13.15 4.39
CA VAL A 45 0.91 13.38 3.30
C VAL A 45 -0.53 13.41 3.81
N GLU A 46 -0.92 12.53 4.73
CA GLU A 46 -2.25 12.55 5.36
C GLU A 46 -2.53 13.87 6.10
N GLN A 47 -1.50 14.47 6.73
CA GLN A 47 -1.63 15.73 7.47
C GLN A 47 -1.51 16.97 6.57
N HIS A 48 -0.88 16.84 5.40
CA HIS A 48 -0.56 17.93 4.48
C HIS A 48 -0.96 17.63 3.02
N PRO A 49 -2.22 17.23 2.74
CA PRO A 49 -2.63 16.73 1.42
C PRO A 49 -2.49 17.79 0.31
N ASP A 50 -2.85 19.04 0.57
CA ASP A 50 -2.75 20.13 -0.41
C ASP A 50 -1.30 20.46 -0.75
N GLU A 51 -0.41 20.47 0.26
CA GLU A 51 1.02 20.72 0.07
C GLU A 51 1.69 19.57 -0.69
N ALA A 52 1.35 18.33 -0.35
CA ALA A 52 1.82 17.14 -1.04
C ALA A 52 1.39 17.13 -2.51
N ALA A 53 0.14 17.50 -2.80
CA ALA A 53 -0.37 17.58 -4.16
C ALA A 53 0.33 18.67 -4.98
N LYS A 54 0.45 19.87 -4.41
CA LYS A 54 1.19 20.96 -5.02
C LYS A 54 2.63 20.55 -5.33
N MET A 55 3.31 19.92 -4.38
CA MET A 55 4.67 19.41 -4.56
C MET A 55 4.76 18.39 -5.71
N ALA A 56 3.81 17.46 -5.79
CA ALA A 56 3.78 16.43 -6.84
C ALA A 56 3.65 17.04 -8.25
N VAL A 57 2.84 18.10 -8.40
CA VAL A 57 2.67 18.84 -9.65
C VAL A 57 3.89 19.70 -9.97
N ASP A 58 4.34 20.53 -9.03
CA ASP A 58 5.46 21.46 -9.21
C ASP A 58 6.76 20.70 -9.57
N LYS A 59 6.96 19.52 -8.98
CA LYS A 59 8.11 18.64 -9.25
C LYS A 59 7.92 17.73 -10.46
N LYS A 60 6.76 17.75 -11.11
CA LYS A 60 6.40 16.90 -12.26
C LYS A 60 6.50 15.39 -11.95
N TYR A 61 6.21 15.00 -10.71
CA TYR A 61 6.14 13.58 -10.31
C TYR A 61 4.86 12.91 -10.82
N ILE A 62 3.80 13.71 -10.95
CA ILE A 62 2.57 13.33 -11.63
C ILE A 62 2.45 14.15 -12.91
N SER A 63 1.91 13.53 -13.96
CA SER A 63 1.67 14.22 -15.24
C SER A 63 0.86 15.48 -14.99
N SER A 64 1.18 16.54 -15.73
CA SER A 64 0.56 17.87 -15.66
C SER A 64 -0.89 17.91 -16.16
N GLY A 65 -1.69 16.87 -15.89
CA GLY A 65 -3.14 16.99 -15.89
C GLY A 65 -3.56 17.97 -14.78
N ASP A 66 -4.66 18.67 -15.00
CA ASP A 66 -5.26 19.70 -14.14
C ASP A 66 -4.81 19.60 -12.65
N GLU A 67 -3.96 20.53 -12.22
CA GLU A 67 -3.41 20.62 -10.86
C GLU A 67 -4.51 20.54 -9.79
N ILE A 68 -5.68 21.10 -10.09
CA ILE A 68 -6.85 21.12 -9.20
C ILE A 68 -7.43 19.70 -9.09
N ALA A 69 -7.50 18.96 -10.19
CA ALA A 69 -7.99 17.59 -10.19
C ALA A 69 -7.05 16.64 -9.44
N ASN A 70 -5.73 16.79 -9.63
CA ASN A 70 -4.73 16.01 -8.93
C ASN A 70 -4.70 16.29 -7.42
N SER A 71 -4.87 17.56 -7.02
CA SER A 71 -4.95 17.94 -5.62
C SER A 71 -6.18 17.39 -4.93
N LYS A 72 -7.33 17.45 -5.62
CA LYS A 72 -8.55 16.83 -5.14
C LYS A 72 -8.41 15.31 -4.98
N LEU A 73 -7.83 14.64 -5.97
CA LEU A 73 -7.58 13.20 -5.90
C LEU A 73 -6.70 12.80 -4.72
N LEU A 74 -5.58 13.50 -4.51
CA LEU A 74 -4.68 13.23 -3.38
C LEU A 74 -5.35 13.49 -2.02
N GLY A 75 -6.18 14.52 -1.90
CA GLY A 75 -6.96 14.79 -0.70
C GLY A 75 -8.08 13.78 -0.41
N ASP A 76 -8.60 13.10 -1.45
CA ASP A 76 -9.63 12.07 -1.31
C ASP A 76 -9.05 10.72 -0.83
N TYR A 77 -7.73 10.51 -0.96
CA TYR A 77 -7.06 9.29 -0.48
C TYR A 77 -6.74 9.33 1.02
N LYS A 78 -6.52 8.14 1.58
CA LYS A 78 -6.05 7.94 2.95
C LYS A 78 -4.68 7.29 2.98
N PHE A 79 -3.73 7.95 3.64
CA PHE A 79 -2.35 7.49 3.81
C PHE A 79 -2.15 7.01 5.25
N VAL A 80 -2.69 5.82 5.54
CA VAL A 80 -2.66 5.24 6.89
C VAL A 80 -1.55 4.22 7.03
N SER A 81 -0.58 4.48 7.91
CA SER A 81 0.44 3.51 8.30
C SER A 81 -0.03 2.65 9.49
N ASP A 82 -0.80 1.59 9.22
CA ASP A 82 -1.20 0.60 10.23
C ASP A 82 -0.78 -0.81 9.80
N LYS A 83 0.25 -1.36 10.46
CA LYS A 83 0.80 -2.69 10.17
C LYS A 83 -0.26 -3.81 10.31
N LYS A 84 -1.13 -3.72 11.33
CA LYS A 84 -2.14 -4.74 11.60
C LYS A 84 -3.23 -4.70 10.54
N LYS A 85 -3.74 -3.51 10.23
CA LYS A 85 -4.74 -3.30 9.19
C LYS A 85 -4.21 -3.73 7.83
N ALA A 86 -2.97 -3.36 7.48
CA ALA A 86 -2.33 -3.76 6.23
C ALA A 86 -2.21 -5.29 6.12
N LYS A 87 -1.80 -5.97 7.18
CA LYS A 87 -1.73 -7.45 7.20
C LYS A 87 -3.10 -8.09 7.02
N THR A 88 -4.12 -7.62 7.75
CA THR A 88 -5.49 -8.14 7.63
C THR A 88 -6.07 -7.94 6.23
N ASP A 89 -5.87 -6.75 5.65
CA ASP A 89 -6.37 -6.42 4.31
C ASP A 89 -5.66 -7.25 3.24
N PHE A 90 -4.34 -7.40 3.33
CA PHE A 90 -3.55 -8.22 2.41
C PHE A 90 -3.94 -9.70 2.48
N THR A 91 -4.12 -10.26 3.69
CA THR A 91 -4.64 -11.62 3.87
C THR A 91 -6.02 -11.77 3.22
N SER A 92 -6.94 -10.84 3.45
CA SER A 92 -8.28 -10.89 2.84
C SER A 92 -8.22 -10.82 1.32
N THR A 93 -7.31 -10.01 0.78
CA THR A 93 -7.07 -9.86 -0.66
C THR A 93 -6.57 -11.17 -1.28
N LEU A 94 -5.56 -11.82 -0.68
CA LEU A 94 -5.04 -13.10 -1.15
C LEU A 94 -6.09 -14.22 -1.06
N GLN A 95 -6.92 -14.24 -0.01
CA GLN A 95 -8.03 -15.19 0.08
C GLN A 95 -9.05 -14.99 -1.06
N ALA A 96 -9.41 -13.74 -1.36
CA ALA A 96 -10.31 -13.44 -2.48
C ALA A 96 -9.70 -13.87 -3.83
N MET A 97 -8.42 -13.57 -4.06
CA MET A 97 -7.70 -14.01 -5.26
C MET A 97 -7.69 -15.55 -5.38
N LYS A 98 -7.50 -16.26 -4.27
CA LYS A 98 -7.55 -17.73 -4.23
C LYS A 98 -8.95 -18.28 -4.54
N THR A 99 -9.99 -17.72 -3.92
CA THR A 99 -11.39 -18.11 -4.20
C THR A 99 -11.76 -17.90 -5.67
N GLN A 100 -11.19 -16.91 -6.33
CA GLN A 100 -11.44 -16.59 -7.73
C GLN A 100 -10.57 -17.34 -8.73
N GLY A 101 -9.63 -18.18 -8.25
CA GLY A 101 -8.70 -18.92 -9.12
C GLY A 101 -7.59 -18.07 -9.72
N ILE A 102 -7.33 -16.86 -9.18
CA ILE A 102 -6.16 -16.06 -9.53
C ILE A 102 -4.90 -16.67 -8.90
N LEU A 103 -5.02 -17.16 -7.65
CA LEU A 103 -3.98 -17.95 -7.00
C LEU A 103 -4.27 -19.44 -7.13
N ASP A 104 -3.21 -20.25 -7.12
CA ASP A 104 -3.32 -21.70 -7.08
C ASP A 104 -4.15 -22.13 -5.85
N PRO A 105 -5.14 -23.03 -5.99
CA PRO A 105 -5.92 -23.56 -4.88
C PRO A 105 -5.09 -24.19 -3.74
N ALA A 106 -3.87 -24.64 -4.02
CA ALA A 106 -2.93 -25.17 -3.03
C ALA A 106 -2.15 -24.07 -2.28
N THR A 107 -2.28 -22.80 -2.66
CA THR A 107 -1.56 -21.68 -2.02
C THR A 107 -1.94 -21.57 -0.54
N ASP A 108 -0.95 -21.67 0.34
CA ASP A 108 -1.08 -21.36 1.76
C ASP A 108 -0.97 -19.84 1.97
N VAL A 109 -2.12 -19.18 2.11
CA VAL A 109 -2.21 -17.73 2.24
C VAL A 109 -1.52 -17.24 3.51
N ASP A 110 -1.65 -17.96 4.63
CA ASP A 110 -1.06 -17.52 5.89
C ASP A 110 0.46 -17.59 5.83
N LYS A 111 1.00 -18.65 5.24
CA LYS A 111 2.44 -18.77 4.99
C LYS A 111 2.95 -17.71 4.02
N MET A 112 2.18 -17.38 2.98
CA MET A 112 2.53 -16.31 2.03
C MET A 112 2.55 -14.93 2.71
N VAL A 113 1.57 -14.63 3.56
CA VAL A 113 1.53 -13.37 4.30
C VAL A 113 2.75 -13.27 5.25
N GLN A 114 3.09 -14.35 5.94
CA GLN A 114 4.26 -14.39 6.83
C GLN A 114 5.58 -14.16 6.11
N SER A 115 5.72 -14.57 4.85
CA SER A 115 6.96 -14.38 4.09
C SER A 115 7.11 -12.96 3.52
N VAL A 116 6.01 -12.22 3.37
CA VAL A 116 6.00 -10.86 2.80
C VAL A 116 6.18 -9.78 3.86
N PHE A 117 5.55 -9.91 5.02
CA PHE A 117 5.66 -8.92 6.09
C PHE A 117 6.89 -9.20 6.96
N ILE A 118 7.91 -8.34 6.83
CA ILE A 118 9.11 -8.35 7.67
C ILE A 118 8.77 -7.64 8.99
N GLY A 119 9.03 -8.32 10.11
CA GLY A 119 8.65 -7.90 11.47
C GLY A 119 9.38 -6.63 11.92
#